data_AF-A0A445EQT7-F1
#
_entry.id   AF-A0A445EQT7-F1
#
_cell.length_a   1.000
_cell.length_b   1.000
_cell.length_c   1.000
_cell.angle_alpha   90.00
_cell.angle_beta   90.00
_cell.angle_gamma   90.00
#
_symmetry.space_group_name_H-M   'P 1'
#
loop_
_entity.id
_entity.type
_entity.pdbx_description
1 polymer ?
#
loop_
_entity_poly.entity_id
_entity_poly.type
_entity_poly.pdbx_seq_one_letter_code
_entity_poly.pdbx_strand_id
1 'polypeptide(L)'
;MSDKGKAIATASKKRKHSTPSIPSIYKNYAKNPLNDEEKENQLLSSTDPTKFPNLYCELRLSKYRTTKLNTEKKLVLPNDVRRSITSRILELGIDFIDRDLGDINISWVKEFYCNFFRPTLDSVQLRGREIMITETAIEEALQCRHIPDGTCAHQQAELAIHSMTFDYEALRRVIGLPDATWVMDANNTKPKGMLFAHLTREARTWQMIFAHYVLPTTHFSEIPMEMLLLIGCVMEGKDVYFSRLIRQCMWRVHIRGLLPFLTLVTSMAALAEVPWLDDDVIPPPPDVDDREVTIPWGGWVHEKPPARRRSRARAVVGTAGPSASTAAPSSSTATALSSSTAPPSVPEPTYLLVQRLFWFLERERLHRTKYPLINSPASDEQDHQEEDAEAPTQQDAPPDAPDTTETHQTHAERVPQPQPQPEPEPTVVPSTDPPV
;
A
#
# COMPACT_ATOMS: atom_id res chain seq x y z
N MET A 1 -1.70 33.19 61.04
CA MET A 1 -2.52 31.99 61.29
C MET A 1 -3.84 32.23 60.57
N SER A 2 -4.01 31.71 59.35
CA SER A 2 -4.73 30.46 58.99
C SER A 2 -6.23 30.55 59.36
N ASP A 3 -7.23 30.38 58.50
CA ASP A 3 -7.35 29.44 57.37
C ASP A 3 -8.26 29.93 56.22
N LYS A 4 -7.91 29.48 55.00
CA LYS A 4 -8.68 29.58 53.75
C LYS A 4 -9.35 28.23 53.44
N GLY A 5 -10.43 28.29 52.67
CA GLY A 5 -11.43 27.24 52.46
C GLY A 5 -10.94 25.90 51.89
N LYS A 6 -11.71 24.85 52.24
CA LYS A 6 -11.61 23.49 51.71
C LYS A 6 -12.30 23.39 50.35
N ALA A 7 -11.51 23.08 49.32
CA ALA A 7 -11.99 22.57 48.05
C ALA A 7 -12.04 21.03 48.10
N ILE A 8 -13.15 20.44 47.63
CA ILE A 8 -13.31 19.00 47.44
C ILE A 8 -12.76 18.65 46.07
N ALA A 9 -11.80 17.73 46.04
CA ALA A 9 -11.23 17.15 44.84
C ALA A 9 -11.87 15.79 44.54
N THR A 10 -12.33 15.57 43.30
CA THR A 10 -12.51 14.22 42.77
C THR A 10 -12.07 14.16 41.31
N ALA A 11 -11.25 13.15 41.02
CA ALA A 11 -10.35 13.03 39.89
C ALA A 11 -11.05 12.74 38.55
N SER A 12 -10.72 13.53 37.53
CA SER A 12 -10.99 13.22 36.13
C SER A 12 -9.89 12.29 35.58
N LYS A 13 -10.28 11.06 35.21
CA LYS A 13 -9.43 10.08 34.51
C LYS A 13 -8.87 10.71 33.23
N LYS A 14 -7.58 11.03 33.24
CA LYS A 14 -6.83 11.47 32.07
C LYS A 14 -6.72 10.29 31.09
N ARG A 15 -7.48 10.32 30.01
CA ARG A 15 -7.31 9.41 28.85
C ARG A 15 -5.84 9.42 28.45
N LYS A 16 -5.24 8.24 28.37
CA LYS A 16 -3.91 8.05 27.77
C LYS A 16 -3.99 8.60 26.34
N HIS A 17 -3.29 9.70 26.08
CA HIS A 17 -3.07 10.17 24.72
C HIS A 17 -2.28 9.08 24.00
N SER A 18 -2.86 8.55 22.93
CA SER A 18 -2.18 7.73 21.94
C SER A 18 -0.91 8.45 21.48
N THR A 19 0.23 7.79 21.60
CA THR A 19 1.51 8.24 21.08
C THR A 19 1.35 8.69 19.62
N PRO A 20 1.83 9.88 19.23
CA PRO A 20 1.74 10.32 17.84
C PRO A 20 2.54 9.37 16.96
N SER A 21 1.86 8.73 16.01
CA SER A 21 2.47 7.80 15.07
C SER A 21 3.61 8.48 14.31
N ILE A 22 4.83 7.97 14.46
CA ILE A 22 5.98 8.40 13.68
C ILE A 22 5.65 8.15 12.20
N PRO A 23 5.78 9.16 11.33
CA PRO A 23 5.37 9.01 9.94
C PRO A 23 6.27 8.02 9.20
N SER A 24 5.68 6.89 8.81
CA SER A 24 6.31 5.84 8.00
C SER A 24 6.82 6.35 6.64
N ILE A 25 7.81 5.65 6.06
CA ILE A 25 8.32 5.84 4.67
C ILE A 25 7.16 5.80 3.66
N TYR A 26 6.05 5.18 4.04
CA TYR A 26 4.83 5.15 3.25
C TYR A 26 4.06 6.46 3.17
N LYS A 27 4.52 7.61 3.72
CA LYS A 27 3.85 8.91 3.50
C LYS A 27 3.66 9.26 2.02
N ASN A 28 4.54 8.78 1.13
CA ASN A 28 4.41 8.97 -0.31
C ASN A 28 3.51 7.90 -0.98
N TYR A 29 3.34 6.74 -0.36
CA TYR A 29 2.47 5.65 -0.81
C TYR A 29 1.07 5.70 -0.16
N ALA A 30 0.86 6.52 0.87
CA ALA A 30 -0.38 6.58 1.66
C ALA A 30 -1.47 7.46 1.04
N LYS A 31 -1.18 8.15 -0.07
CA LYS A 31 -2.21 8.87 -0.81
C LYS A 31 -2.79 7.93 -1.86
N ASN A 32 -3.81 7.16 -1.47
CA ASN A 32 -4.78 6.73 -2.47
C ASN A 32 -5.31 8.03 -3.09
N PRO A 33 -5.07 8.32 -4.38
CA PRO A 33 -5.47 9.57 -4.99
C PRO A 33 -6.99 9.53 -5.19
N LEU A 34 -7.73 9.76 -4.11
CA LEU A 34 -9.18 9.86 -4.14
C LEU A 34 -9.54 11.23 -4.70
N ASN A 35 -10.40 11.24 -5.71
CA ASN A 35 -11.05 12.47 -6.15
C ASN A 35 -12.08 12.91 -5.09
N ASP A 36 -12.64 14.12 -5.24
CA ASP A 36 -13.54 14.66 -4.21
C ASP A 36 -14.88 13.92 -4.14
N GLU A 37 -15.38 13.43 -5.28
CA GLU A 37 -16.57 12.58 -5.37
C GLU A 37 -16.38 11.26 -4.62
N GLU A 38 -15.22 10.60 -4.76
CA GLU A 38 -14.90 9.36 -4.07
C GLU A 38 -14.79 9.57 -2.55
N LYS A 39 -14.35 10.75 -2.10
CA LYS A 39 -14.34 11.08 -0.67
C LYS A 39 -15.76 11.30 -0.15
N GLU A 40 -16.61 11.98 -0.92
CA GLU A 40 -18.02 12.17 -0.59
C GLU A 40 -18.76 10.83 -0.52
N ASN A 41 -18.54 9.95 -1.50
CA ASN A 41 -19.11 8.61 -1.54
C ASN A 41 -18.71 7.73 -0.34
N GLN A 42 -17.60 8.02 0.35
CA GLN A 42 -17.26 7.32 1.60
C GLN A 42 -18.11 7.75 2.81
N LEU A 43 -18.74 8.91 2.73
CA LEU A 43 -19.63 9.45 3.77
C LEU A 43 -21.10 9.08 3.53
N LEU A 44 -21.44 8.68 2.31
CA LEU A 44 -22.79 8.25 1.94
C LEU A 44 -23.02 6.77 2.26
N SER A 45 -24.24 6.46 2.71
CA SER A 45 -24.69 5.09 2.96
C SER A 45 -24.76 4.28 1.67
N SER A 46 -24.48 2.98 1.76
CA SER A 46 -24.72 2.04 0.67
C SER A 46 -26.21 1.68 0.54
N THR A 47 -26.64 1.33 -0.65
CA THR A 47 -27.95 0.71 -0.93
C THR A 47 -28.08 -0.68 -0.28
N ASP A 48 -26.96 -1.40 -0.16
CA ASP A 48 -26.87 -2.70 0.50
C ASP A 48 -25.88 -2.63 1.69
N PRO A 49 -26.33 -2.12 2.85
CA PRO A 49 -25.46 -1.92 4.02
C PRO A 49 -24.99 -3.24 4.64
N THR A 50 -25.59 -4.38 4.27
CA THR A 50 -25.14 -5.70 4.74
C THR A 50 -23.88 -6.15 4.02
N LYS A 51 -23.67 -5.65 2.80
CA LYS A 51 -22.57 -6.02 1.93
C LYS A 51 -21.48 -4.95 1.85
N PHE A 52 -21.86 -3.67 1.84
CA PHE A 52 -20.93 -2.57 1.71
C PHE A 52 -21.08 -1.55 2.84
N PRO A 53 -19.97 -1.09 3.43
CA PRO A 53 -20.02 -0.11 4.52
C PRO A 53 -20.40 1.30 4.07
N ASN A 54 -20.23 1.63 2.79
CA ASN A 54 -20.56 2.94 2.20
C ASN A 54 -20.74 2.84 0.69
N LEU A 55 -21.27 3.91 0.09
CA LEU A 55 -21.51 4.00 -1.35
C LEU A 55 -20.21 3.86 -2.17
N TYR A 56 -19.09 4.37 -1.66
CA TYR A 56 -17.79 4.23 -2.31
C TYR A 56 -17.42 2.76 -2.56
N CYS A 57 -17.61 1.89 -1.57
CA CYS A 57 -17.33 0.46 -1.71
C CYS A 57 -18.28 -0.20 -2.71
N GLU A 58 -19.58 0.13 -2.65
CA GLU A 58 -20.58 -0.42 -3.58
C GLU A 58 -20.25 -0.11 -5.05
N LEU A 59 -19.99 1.16 -5.36
CA LEU A 59 -19.66 1.60 -6.73
C LEU A 59 -18.38 0.97 -7.26
N ARG A 60 -17.43 0.70 -6.36
CA ARG A 60 -16.11 0.18 -6.70
C ARG A 60 -16.11 -1.32 -7.02
N LEU A 61 -17.14 -2.07 -6.62
CA LEU A 61 -17.20 -3.52 -6.88
C LEU A 61 -17.09 -3.82 -8.38
N SER A 62 -17.71 -2.99 -9.23
CA SER A 62 -17.64 -3.10 -10.69
C SER A 62 -16.19 -3.11 -11.21
N LYS A 63 -15.33 -2.26 -10.65
CA LYS A 63 -13.90 -2.20 -10.96
C LYS A 63 -13.16 -3.44 -10.47
N TYR A 64 -13.47 -3.94 -9.27
CA TYR A 64 -12.84 -5.15 -8.73
C TYR A 64 -13.26 -6.42 -9.46
N ARG A 65 -14.45 -6.47 -10.06
CA ARG A 65 -14.88 -7.58 -10.93
C ARG A 65 -13.93 -7.82 -12.09
N THR A 66 -13.33 -6.78 -12.67
CA THR A 66 -12.39 -6.89 -13.80
C THR A 66 -10.92 -6.76 -13.38
N THR A 67 -10.64 -6.47 -12.11
CA THR A 67 -9.28 -6.29 -11.61
C THR A 67 -8.51 -7.61 -11.66
N LYS A 68 -7.25 -7.55 -12.11
CA LYS A 68 -6.37 -8.72 -12.21
C LYS A 68 -6.04 -9.26 -10.82
N LEU A 69 -6.02 -10.58 -10.73
CA LEU A 69 -5.60 -11.32 -9.55
C LEU A 69 -4.11 -11.62 -9.64
N ASN A 70 -3.42 -11.59 -8.50
CA ASN A 70 -2.09 -12.18 -8.41
C ASN A 70 -2.25 -13.64 -8.03
N THR A 71 -2.37 -14.53 -9.02
CA THR A 71 -2.52 -15.96 -8.79
C THR A 71 -1.34 -16.48 -7.97
N GLU A 72 -1.63 -16.99 -6.77
CA GLU A 72 -0.62 -17.57 -5.91
C GLU A 72 -0.11 -18.88 -6.50
N LYS A 73 1.20 -19.10 -6.38
CA LYS A 73 1.86 -20.33 -6.80
C LYS A 73 2.78 -20.81 -5.68
N LYS A 74 2.87 -22.12 -5.50
CA LYS A 74 3.72 -22.75 -4.48
C LYS A 74 5.18 -22.71 -4.92
N LEU A 75 6.06 -22.11 -4.11
CA LEU A 75 7.47 -22.07 -4.46
C LEU A 75 8.13 -23.43 -4.23
N VAL A 76 8.72 -24.03 -5.26
CA VAL A 76 9.49 -25.28 -5.12
C VAL A 76 10.97 -24.97 -5.04
N LEU A 77 11.50 -25.13 -3.83
CA LEU A 77 12.92 -24.93 -3.54
C LEU A 77 13.70 -26.24 -3.74
N PRO A 78 14.82 -26.22 -4.48
CA PRO A 78 15.71 -27.38 -4.59
C PRO A 78 16.20 -27.83 -3.22
N ASN A 79 16.42 -29.14 -3.05
CA ASN A 79 16.78 -29.72 -1.76
C ASN A 79 18.03 -29.10 -1.13
N ASP A 80 19.02 -28.72 -1.92
CA ASP A 80 20.26 -28.10 -1.43
C ASP A 80 20.01 -26.68 -0.89
N VAL A 81 19.23 -25.87 -1.62
CA VAL A 81 18.80 -24.53 -1.21
C VAL A 81 17.87 -24.61 0.01
N ARG A 82 16.95 -25.56 -0.01
CA ARG A 82 15.99 -25.77 1.07
C ARG A 82 16.72 -26.10 2.37
N ARG A 83 17.69 -27.01 2.31
CA ARG A 83 18.48 -27.42 3.48
C ARG A 83 19.22 -26.24 4.11
N SER A 84 19.73 -25.29 3.32
CA SER A 84 20.48 -24.15 3.86
C SER A 84 19.61 -23.13 4.61
N ILE A 85 18.32 -23.03 4.29
CA ILE A 85 17.43 -22.02 4.91
C ILE A 85 16.39 -22.61 5.89
N THR A 86 16.28 -23.93 5.99
CA THR A 86 15.23 -24.59 6.80
C THR A 86 15.30 -24.20 8.28
N SER A 87 16.50 -24.13 8.88
CA SER A 87 16.64 -23.67 10.28
C SER A 87 16.07 -22.26 10.45
N ARG A 88 16.37 -21.37 9.49
CA ARG A 88 15.94 -19.98 9.53
C ARG A 88 14.43 -19.83 9.33
N ILE A 89 13.81 -20.66 8.50
CA ILE A 89 12.34 -20.71 8.34
C ILE A 89 11.67 -21.01 9.70
N LEU A 90 12.17 -22.03 10.41
CA LEU A 90 11.65 -22.43 11.71
C LEU A 90 11.90 -21.35 12.78
N GLU A 91 13.10 -20.76 12.80
CA GLU A 91 13.47 -19.68 13.73
C GLU A 91 12.53 -18.47 13.59
N LEU A 92 12.25 -18.09 12.34
CA LEU A 92 11.36 -16.98 11.98
C LEU A 92 9.87 -17.32 12.14
N GLY A 93 9.52 -18.60 12.29
CA GLY A 93 8.14 -19.06 12.42
C GLY A 93 7.28 -18.75 11.20
N ILE A 94 7.87 -18.83 10.00
CA ILE A 94 7.20 -18.53 8.73
C ILE A 94 6.75 -19.80 8.00
N ASP A 95 6.41 -20.87 8.71
CA ASP A 95 6.04 -22.18 8.14
C ASP A 95 4.87 -22.12 7.12
N PHE A 96 4.15 -20.99 7.05
CA PHE A 96 3.17 -20.73 6.01
C PHE A 96 3.69 -20.80 4.57
N ILE A 97 5.01 -20.67 4.34
CA ILE A 97 5.59 -20.88 3.00
C ILE A 97 5.45 -22.31 2.48
N ASP A 98 5.23 -23.30 3.36
CA ASP A 98 5.06 -24.71 2.98
C ASP A 98 3.61 -25.13 2.79
N ARG A 99 2.68 -24.23 3.12
CA ARG A 99 1.25 -24.53 3.04
C ARG A 99 0.84 -24.87 1.64
N ASP A 100 -0.11 -25.79 1.58
CA ASP A 100 -0.86 -26.00 0.36
C ASP A 100 -1.77 -24.81 0.13
N LEU A 101 -1.83 -24.40 -1.13
CA LEU A 101 -2.79 -23.39 -1.58
C LEU A 101 -4.15 -24.08 -1.55
N GLY A 102 -4.95 -23.77 -0.53
CA GLY A 102 -6.30 -24.31 -0.38
C GLY A 102 -7.27 -23.75 -1.43
N ASP A 103 -8.55 -24.05 -1.25
CA ASP A 103 -9.59 -23.51 -2.13
C ASP A 103 -9.63 -21.98 -2.04
N ILE A 104 -9.71 -21.34 -3.21
CA ILE A 104 -9.76 -19.88 -3.33
C ILE A 104 -11.16 -19.48 -3.76
N ASN A 105 -11.76 -18.52 -3.04
CA ASN A 105 -13.02 -17.91 -3.43
C ASN A 105 -12.75 -16.50 -4.00
N ILE A 106 -12.78 -16.35 -5.32
CA ILE A 106 -12.50 -15.08 -6.00
C ILE A 106 -13.57 -14.04 -5.67
N SER A 107 -14.84 -14.45 -5.50
CA SER A 107 -15.92 -13.55 -5.11
C SER A 107 -15.62 -12.90 -3.76
N TRP A 108 -15.18 -13.69 -2.78
CA TRP A 108 -14.75 -13.19 -1.46
C TRP A 108 -13.58 -12.24 -1.55
N VAL A 109 -12.53 -12.61 -2.30
CA VAL A 109 -11.33 -11.77 -2.45
C VAL A 109 -11.69 -10.40 -3.03
N LYS A 110 -12.53 -10.36 -4.07
CA LYS A 110 -12.93 -9.11 -4.72
C LYS A 110 -13.78 -8.24 -3.79
N GLU A 111 -14.75 -8.81 -3.10
CA GLU A 111 -15.60 -8.08 -2.16
C GLU A 111 -14.80 -7.58 -0.95
N PHE A 112 -13.91 -8.41 -0.40
CA PHE A 112 -12.98 -8.05 0.67
C PHE A 112 -12.13 -6.82 0.31
N TYR A 113 -11.45 -6.84 -0.85
CA TYR A 113 -10.62 -5.71 -1.27
C TYR A 113 -11.43 -4.48 -1.68
N CYS A 114 -12.69 -4.67 -2.04
CA CYS A 114 -13.62 -3.59 -2.27
C CYS A 114 -13.93 -2.85 -0.96
N ASN A 115 -14.16 -3.61 0.11
CA ASN A 115 -14.51 -3.11 1.44
C ASN A 115 -13.30 -2.72 2.30
N PHE A 116 -12.08 -3.10 1.95
CA PHE A 116 -10.86 -2.65 2.63
C PHE A 116 -10.40 -1.26 2.17
N PHE A 117 -11.22 -0.23 2.28
CA PHE A 117 -10.99 1.08 1.65
C PHE A 117 -10.19 2.10 2.46
N ARG A 118 -9.74 1.77 3.69
CA ARG A 118 -8.83 2.59 4.50
C ARG A 118 -7.76 1.74 5.19
N PRO A 119 -6.51 2.23 5.31
CA PRO A 119 -5.41 1.47 5.92
C PRO A 119 -5.54 1.34 7.45
N THR A 120 -6.42 2.14 8.06
CA THR A 120 -6.68 2.16 9.49
C THR A 120 -7.82 1.24 9.91
N LEU A 121 -8.44 0.51 8.97
CA LEU A 121 -9.49 -0.45 9.30
C LEU A 121 -8.88 -1.66 10.00
N ASP A 122 -9.48 -2.05 11.12
CA ASP A 122 -9.12 -3.29 11.82
C ASP A 122 -10.03 -4.46 11.40
N SER A 123 -11.10 -4.17 10.66
CA SER A 123 -12.02 -5.17 10.12
C SER A 123 -12.63 -4.76 8.79
N VAL A 124 -13.18 -5.74 8.07
CA VAL A 124 -13.81 -5.60 6.76
C VAL A 124 -15.10 -6.42 6.75
N GLN A 125 -16.19 -5.85 6.23
CA GLN A 125 -17.44 -6.60 6.06
C GLN A 125 -17.35 -7.51 4.82
N LEU A 126 -17.83 -8.74 4.93
CA LEU A 126 -17.99 -9.69 3.82
C LEU A 126 -19.26 -10.50 4.04
N ARG A 127 -20.27 -10.32 3.18
CA ARG A 127 -21.59 -10.99 3.31
C ARG A 127 -22.22 -10.88 4.71
N GLY A 128 -22.16 -9.69 5.31
CA GLY A 128 -22.68 -9.45 6.66
C GLY A 128 -21.85 -10.07 7.80
N ARG A 129 -20.67 -10.64 7.51
CA ARG A 129 -19.70 -11.06 8.51
C ARG A 129 -18.56 -10.06 8.61
N GLU A 130 -18.07 -9.86 9.82
CA GLU A 130 -16.89 -9.03 10.07
C GLU A 130 -15.63 -9.88 10.03
N ILE A 131 -14.72 -9.57 9.10
CA ILE A 131 -13.41 -10.19 8.99
C ILE A 131 -12.39 -9.27 9.64
N MET A 132 -11.75 -9.72 10.72
CA MET A 132 -10.66 -8.98 11.35
C MET A 132 -9.42 -8.98 10.45
N ILE A 133 -8.81 -7.81 10.26
CA ILE A 133 -7.60 -7.59 9.45
C ILE A 133 -6.46 -6.99 10.27
N THR A 134 -6.49 -7.20 11.59
CA THR A 134 -5.39 -6.86 12.49
C THR A 134 -4.17 -7.73 12.22
N GLU A 135 -3.00 -7.30 12.70
CA GLU A 135 -1.77 -8.09 12.60
C GLU A 135 -1.96 -9.49 13.23
N THR A 136 -2.64 -9.57 14.37
CA THR A 136 -2.94 -10.84 15.07
C THR A 136 -3.87 -11.76 14.29
N ALA A 137 -4.91 -11.23 13.62
CA ALA A 137 -5.82 -12.03 12.81
C ALA A 137 -5.11 -12.61 11.57
N ILE A 138 -4.21 -11.84 10.97
CA ILE A 138 -3.35 -12.31 9.89
C ILE A 138 -2.39 -13.39 10.40
N GLU A 139 -1.84 -13.25 11.60
CA GLU A 139 -0.96 -14.26 12.21
C GLU A 139 -1.69 -15.57 12.46
N GLU A 140 -2.92 -15.51 12.98
CA GLU A 140 -3.77 -16.68 13.20
C GLU A 140 -4.11 -17.39 11.89
N ALA A 141 -4.54 -16.64 10.88
CA ALA A 141 -4.82 -17.20 9.56
C ALA A 141 -3.57 -17.79 8.90
N LEU A 142 -2.41 -17.16 9.06
CA LEU A 142 -1.10 -17.66 8.60
C LEU A 142 -0.47 -18.67 9.56
N GLN A 143 -1.12 -19.04 10.68
CA GLN A 143 -0.57 -19.76 11.84
C GLN A 143 0.95 -19.53 12.02
N CYS A 144 1.38 -18.27 11.92
CA CYS A 144 2.79 -17.92 12.07
C CYS A 144 3.10 -17.60 13.52
N ARG A 145 4.37 -17.65 13.88
CA ARG A 145 4.80 -17.37 15.25
C ARG A 145 4.46 -15.91 15.62
N HIS A 146 3.71 -15.74 16.70
CA HIS A 146 3.55 -14.43 17.31
C HIS A 146 4.88 -13.98 17.92
N ILE A 147 5.36 -12.82 17.51
CA ILE A 147 6.52 -12.18 18.12
C ILE A 147 5.95 -11.20 19.17
N PRO A 148 6.30 -11.33 20.46
CA PRO A 148 5.74 -10.47 21.51
C PRO A 148 6.42 -9.10 21.50
N ASP A 149 5.64 -8.01 21.42
CA ASP A 149 5.96 -6.56 21.58
C ASP A 149 7.44 -6.14 21.41
N GLY A 150 8.12 -6.77 20.47
CA GLY A 150 9.53 -6.59 20.17
C GLY A 150 9.67 -5.53 19.09
N THR A 151 10.84 -4.91 19.03
CA THR A 151 11.06 -3.92 17.98
C THR A 151 11.32 -4.64 16.65
N CYS A 152 10.34 -4.61 15.73
CA CYS A 152 10.48 -5.17 14.38
C CYS A 152 11.68 -4.55 13.66
N ALA A 153 12.66 -5.37 13.28
CA ALA A 153 13.91 -4.91 12.68
C ALA A 153 13.69 -4.19 11.34
N HIS A 154 12.72 -4.66 10.55
CA HIS A 154 12.33 -3.98 9.31
C HIS A 154 11.87 -2.55 9.58
N GLN A 155 11.02 -2.35 10.60
CA GLN A 155 10.55 -1.01 10.97
C GLN A 155 11.68 -0.15 11.54
N GLN A 156 12.61 -0.71 12.33
CA GLN A 156 13.79 0.03 12.78
C GLN A 156 14.63 0.49 11.59
N ALA A 157 14.83 -0.36 10.59
CA ALA A 157 15.55 -0.02 9.38
C ALA A 157 14.85 1.12 8.62
N GLU A 158 13.52 1.08 8.50
CA GLU A 158 12.76 2.19 7.91
C GLU A 158 12.95 3.51 8.69
N LEU A 159 12.91 3.46 10.02
CA LEU A 159 13.13 4.63 10.86
C LEU A 159 14.56 5.17 10.69
N ALA A 160 15.56 4.29 10.64
CA ALA A 160 16.96 4.65 10.43
C ALA A 160 17.19 5.31 9.06
N ILE A 161 16.49 4.86 8.01
CA ILE A 161 16.56 5.49 6.68
C ILE A 161 16.03 6.92 6.75
N HIS A 162 14.91 7.13 7.46
CA HIS A 162 14.33 8.45 7.65
C HIS A 162 15.18 9.40 8.48
N SER A 163 15.85 8.88 9.50
CA SER A 163 16.78 9.66 10.32
C SER A 163 18.16 9.81 9.67
N MET A 164 18.37 9.31 8.45
CA MET A 164 19.66 9.33 7.75
C MET A 164 20.79 8.61 8.51
N THR A 165 20.43 7.64 9.35
CA THR A 165 21.36 6.84 10.16
C THR A 165 21.49 5.40 9.69
N PHE A 166 20.82 5.03 8.59
CA PHE A 166 20.87 3.66 8.06
C PHE A 166 22.19 3.39 7.34
N ASP A 167 22.85 2.28 7.71
CA ASP A 167 24.08 1.81 7.05
C ASP A 167 23.75 0.96 5.83
N TYR A 168 23.66 1.61 4.67
CA TYR A 168 23.49 0.92 3.39
C TYR A 168 24.67 0.00 3.06
N GLU A 169 25.89 0.32 3.49
CA GLU A 169 27.05 -0.50 3.17
C GLU A 169 27.06 -1.80 3.97
N ALA A 170 26.64 -1.78 5.23
CA ALA A 170 26.40 -3.00 6.00
C ALA A 170 25.37 -3.90 5.32
N LEU A 171 24.22 -3.34 4.92
CA LEU A 171 23.19 -4.09 4.19
C LEU A 171 23.75 -4.71 2.90
N ARG A 172 24.49 -3.93 2.11
CA ARG A 172 25.11 -4.39 0.86
C ARG A 172 26.01 -5.60 1.08
N ARG A 173 26.84 -5.58 2.12
CA ARG A 173 27.77 -6.68 2.45
C ARG A 173 27.04 -7.96 2.85
N VAL A 174 25.85 -7.87 3.44
CA VAL A 174 25.04 -9.02 3.84
C VAL A 174 24.36 -9.67 2.64
N ILE A 175 23.72 -8.87 1.77
CA ILE A 175 22.81 -9.40 0.74
C ILE A 175 23.45 -9.46 -0.66
N GLY A 176 24.50 -8.69 -0.89
CA GLY A 176 25.12 -8.49 -2.20
C GLY A 176 26.41 -9.27 -2.41
N LEU A 177 26.77 -9.47 -3.66
CA LEU A 177 28.11 -9.88 -4.08
C LEU A 177 29.15 -8.80 -3.74
N PRO A 178 30.46 -9.13 -3.66
CA PRO A 178 31.49 -8.16 -3.30
C PRO A 178 31.55 -6.91 -4.19
N ASP A 179 31.19 -7.05 -5.47
CA ASP A 179 31.14 -6.00 -6.48
C ASP A 179 29.74 -5.41 -6.70
N ALA A 180 28.76 -5.78 -5.86
CA ALA A 180 27.40 -5.30 -5.96
C ALA A 180 27.33 -3.77 -5.91
N THR A 181 26.54 -3.19 -6.81
CA THR A 181 26.25 -1.75 -6.83
C THR A 181 24.78 -1.47 -6.58
N TRP A 182 24.52 -0.31 -5.97
CA TRP A 182 23.19 0.22 -5.77
C TRP A 182 22.62 0.78 -7.07
N VAL A 183 21.33 0.54 -7.30
CA VAL A 183 20.52 1.33 -8.22
C VAL A 183 20.09 2.58 -7.49
N MET A 184 20.51 3.74 -7.97
CA MET A 184 20.24 5.03 -7.35
C MET A 184 18.92 5.62 -7.84
N ASP A 185 18.35 6.55 -7.08
CA ASP A 185 17.20 7.35 -7.49
C ASP A 185 17.53 8.31 -8.65
N ALA A 186 16.52 8.98 -9.20
CA ALA A 186 16.68 9.89 -10.34
C ALA A 186 17.66 11.04 -10.07
N ASN A 187 17.81 11.43 -8.80
CA ASN A 187 18.70 12.50 -8.37
C ASN A 187 20.11 11.98 -8.01
N ASN A 188 20.33 10.67 -8.09
CA ASN A 188 21.57 9.99 -7.71
C ASN A 188 22.01 10.26 -6.25
N THR A 189 21.03 10.46 -5.35
CA THR A 189 21.26 10.82 -3.94
C THR A 189 21.04 9.66 -3.00
N LYS A 190 20.14 8.73 -3.33
CA LYS A 190 19.73 7.65 -2.44
C LYS A 190 19.62 6.31 -3.17
N PRO A 191 20.06 5.21 -2.56
CA PRO A 191 19.78 3.88 -3.07
C PRO A 191 18.27 3.62 -3.15
N LYS A 192 17.80 3.23 -4.33
CA LYS A 192 16.41 2.83 -4.61
C LYS A 192 16.24 1.32 -4.60
N GLY A 193 17.30 0.58 -4.93
CA GLY A 193 17.26 -0.86 -5.06
C GLY A 193 18.59 -1.45 -5.50
N MET A 194 18.59 -2.73 -5.87
CA MET A 194 19.76 -3.46 -6.35
C MET A 194 19.34 -4.42 -7.45
N LEU A 195 20.20 -4.67 -8.43
CA LEU A 195 19.91 -5.67 -9.45
C LEU A 195 19.89 -7.07 -8.83
N PHE A 196 18.95 -7.91 -9.24
CA PHE A 196 18.86 -9.30 -8.78
C PHE A 196 20.15 -10.09 -9.04
N ALA A 197 20.83 -9.79 -10.15
CA ALA A 197 22.12 -10.37 -10.48
C ALA A 197 23.22 -10.07 -9.45
N HIS A 198 23.11 -8.97 -8.69
CA HIS A 198 24.08 -8.59 -7.67
C HIS A 198 23.80 -9.23 -6.30
N LEU A 199 22.67 -9.93 -6.13
CA LEU A 199 22.36 -10.62 -4.88
C LEU A 199 23.13 -11.93 -4.75
N THR A 200 23.50 -12.28 -3.52
CA THR A 200 24.04 -13.60 -3.18
C THR A 200 22.98 -14.69 -3.45
N ARG A 201 23.43 -15.95 -3.56
CA ARG A 201 22.52 -17.10 -3.79
C ARG A 201 21.43 -17.21 -2.73
N GLU A 202 21.79 -16.97 -1.47
CA GLU A 202 20.83 -16.98 -0.35
C GLU A 202 19.87 -15.79 -0.42
N ALA A 203 20.36 -14.58 -0.67
CA ALA A 203 19.52 -13.39 -0.82
C ALA A 203 18.53 -13.53 -1.98
N ARG A 204 18.92 -14.15 -3.11
CA ARG A 204 18.00 -14.49 -4.21
C ARG A 204 16.90 -15.46 -3.79
N THR A 205 17.21 -16.39 -2.89
CA THR A 205 16.24 -17.36 -2.39
C THR A 205 15.21 -16.66 -1.49
N TRP A 206 15.67 -15.83 -0.55
CA TRP A 206 14.79 -15.01 0.29
C TRP A 206 13.95 -14.02 -0.54
N GLN A 207 14.55 -13.40 -1.57
CA GLN A 207 13.83 -12.59 -2.55
C GLN A 207 12.65 -13.36 -3.16
N MET A 208 12.88 -14.59 -3.62
CA MET A 208 11.81 -15.41 -4.20
C MET A 208 10.73 -15.73 -3.18
N ILE A 209 11.10 -16.10 -1.95
CA ILE A 209 10.13 -16.38 -0.89
C ILE A 209 9.26 -15.14 -0.65
N PHE A 210 9.87 -13.98 -0.38
CA PHE A 210 9.11 -12.78 -0.04
C PHE A 210 8.31 -12.23 -1.22
N ALA A 211 8.80 -12.36 -2.45
CA ALA A 211 8.09 -11.95 -3.65
C ALA A 211 6.83 -12.78 -3.94
N HIS A 212 6.65 -13.94 -3.32
CA HIS A 212 5.43 -14.75 -3.47
C HIS A 212 4.53 -14.67 -2.24
N TYR A 213 5.10 -14.57 -1.03
CA TYR A 213 4.33 -14.76 0.20
C TYR A 213 4.19 -13.53 1.10
N VAL A 214 5.01 -12.47 0.94
CA VAL A 214 5.04 -11.33 1.88
C VAL A 214 4.88 -9.98 1.19
N LEU A 215 5.65 -9.74 0.13
CA LEU A 215 5.61 -8.52 -0.67
C LEU A 215 5.49 -8.88 -2.15
N PRO A 216 4.30 -9.32 -2.62
CA PRO A 216 4.16 -9.79 -3.98
C PRO A 216 4.57 -8.76 -5.04
N THR A 217 5.39 -9.22 -5.98
CA THR A 217 5.92 -8.43 -7.10
C THR A 217 6.01 -9.27 -8.36
N THR A 218 5.72 -8.64 -9.50
CA THR A 218 5.87 -9.24 -10.84
C THR A 218 7.19 -8.86 -11.50
N HIS A 219 7.95 -7.95 -10.89
CA HIS A 219 9.24 -7.47 -11.40
C HIS A 219 10.38 -8.01 -10.55
N PHE A 220 11.30 -8.74 -11.19
CA PHE A 220 12.40 -9.45 -10.52
C PHE A 220 13.80 -8.96 -10.93
N SER A 221 13.91 -8.00 -11.86
CA SER A 221 15.23 -7.56 -12.35
C SER A 221 15.91 -6.55 -11.41
N GLU A 222 15.14 -5.57 -10.93
CA GLU A 222 15.57 -4.57 -9.96
C GLU A 222 14.76 -4.78 -8.69
N ILE A 223 15.45 -5.10 -7.61
CA ILE A 223 14.85 -5.40 -6.32
C ILE A 223 14.75 -4.09 -5.53
N PRO A 224 13.54 -3.66 -5.15
CA PRO A 224 13.34 -2.39 -4.44
C PRO A 224 13.92 -2.44 -3.03
N MET A 225 14.31 -1.28 -2.50
CA MET A 225 14.94 -1.16 -1.17
C MET A 225 14.13 -1.85 -0.07
N GLU A 226 12.80 -1.70 -0.05
CA GLU A 226 11.92 -2.34 0.93
C GLU A 226 12.13 -3.87 1.00
N MET A 227 12.22 -4.52 -0.16
CA MET A 227 12.46 -5.95 -0.23
C MET A 227 13.88 -6.31 0.21
N LEU A 228 14.87 -5.47 -0.10
CA LEU A 228 16.26 -5.66 0.33
C LEU A 228 16.41 -5.52 1.85
N LEU A 229 15.70 -4.60 2.49
CA LEU A 229 15.68 -4.45 3.94
C LEU A 229 15.11 -5.70 4.61
N LEU A 230 14.01 -6.24 4.07
CA LEU A 230 13.40 -7.48 4.54
C LEU A 230 14.38 -8.66 4.45
N ILE A 231 15.05 -8.82 3.30
CA ILE A 231 16.07 -9.86 3.09
C ILE A 231 17.22 -9.69 4.09
N GLY A 232 17.74 -8.47 4.24
CA GLY A 232 18.84 -8.18 5.17
C GLY A 232 18.50 -8.52 6.61
N CYS A 233 17.31 -8.13 7.09
CA CYS A 233 16.86 -8.45 8.44
C CYS A 233 16.82 -9.97 8.67
N VAL A 234 16.28 -10.72 7.71
CA VAL A 234 16.14 -12.18 7.81
C VAL A 234 17.48 -12.89 7.73
N MET A 235 18.38 -12.46 6.85
CA MET A 235 19.72 -13.05 6.74
C MET A 235 20.56 -12.80 8.01
N GLU A 236 20.41 -11.63 8.64
CA GLU A 236 21.03 -11.32 9.93
C GLU A 236 20.36 -12.04 11.12
N GLY A 237 19.23 -12.73 10.90
CA GLY A 237 18.51 -13.45 11.96
C GLY A 237 17.74 -12.54 12.90
N LYS A 238 17.34 -11.37 12.43
CA LYS A 238 16.55 -10.40 13.20
C LYS A 238 15.06 -10.66 13.07
N ASP A 239 14.32 -10.33 14.12
CA ASP A 239 12.88 -10.48 14.17
C ASP A 239 12.16 -9.52 13.21
N VAL A 240 11.22 -10.06 12.41
CA VAL A 240 10.42 -9.32 11.45
C VAL A 240 8.95 -9.65 11.62
N TYR A 241 8.11 -8.61 11.69
CA TYR A 241 6.65 -8.75 11.71
C TYR A 241 6.11 -8.90 10.29
N PHE A 242 5.99 -10.13 9.80
CA PHE A 242 5.46 -10.42 8.47
C PHE A 242 3.99 -10.03 8.32
N SER A 243 3.18 -10.21 9.37
CA SER A 243 1.77 -9.81 9.41
C SER A 243 1.55 -8.33 9.10
N ARG A 244 2.39 -7.46 9.68
CA ARG A 244 2.41 -6.02 9.39
C ARG A 244 2.73 -5.73 7.93
N LEU A 245 3.75 -6.39 7.36
CA LEU A 245 4.15 -6.20 5.97
C LEU A 245 3.07 -6.68 5.00
N ILE A 246 2.46 -7.82 5.27
CA ILE A 246 1.36 -8.39 4.50
C ILE A 246 0.16 -7.45 4.52
N ARG A 247 -0.25 -6.96 5.70
CA ARG A 247 -1.34 -5.97 5.84
C ARG A 247 -1.06 -4.69 5.05
N GLN A 248 0.16 -4.17 5.13
CA GLN A 248 0.59 -3.02 4.34
C GLN A 248 0.53 -3.30 2.83
N CYS A 249 0.91 -4.49 2.40
CA CYS A 249 0.85 -4.89 1.00
C CYS A 249 -0.59 -5.09 0.52
N MET A 250 -1.48 -5.65 1.34
CA MET A 250 -2.93 -5.74 1.07
C MET A 250 -3.50 -4.35 0.76
N TRP A 251 -3.14 -3.33 1.54
CA TRP A 251 -3.60 -1.95 1.30
C TRP A 251 -3.10 -1.35 -0.04
N ARG A 252 -1.92 -1.77 -0.53
CA ARG A 252 -1.35 -1.23 -1.78
C ARG A 252 -2.10 -1.65 -3.04
N VAL A 253 -3.08 -2.55 -2.92
CA VAL A 253 -3.98 -2.94 -4.00
C VAL A 253 -4.61 -1.72 -4.68
N HIS A 254 -4.92 -0.66 -3.92
CA HIS A 254 -5.58 0.54 -4.43
C HIS A 254 -4.68 1.39 -5.32
N ILE A 255 -3.37 1.18 -5.26
CA ILE A 255 -2.37 1.88 -6.06
C ILE A 255 -1.93 1.02 -7.23
N ARG A 256 -1.72 -0.29 -6.99
CA ARG A 256 -1.15 -1.22 -7.98
C ARG A 256 -2.20 -1.85 -8.90
N GLY A 257 -3.47 -1.91 -8.49
CA GLY A 257 -4.54 -2.53 -9.27
C GLY A 257 -4.38 -4.03 -9.50
N LEU A 258 -3.69 -4.72 -8.58
CA LEU A 258 -3.47 -6.17 -8.60
C LEU A 258 -3.81 -6.72 -7.21
N LEU A 259 -4.70 -7.71 -7.12
CA LEU A 259 -5.17 -8.27 -5.84
C LEU A 259 -4.22 -9.38 -5.35
N PRO A 260 -3.46 -9.19 -4.25
CA PRO A 260 -2.58 -10.22 -3.69
C PRO A 260 -3.33 -11.12 -2.68
N PHE A 261 -2.62 -12.12 -2.12
CA PHE A 261 -3.04 -12.88 -0.92
C PHE A 261 -4.44 -13.53 -0.99
N LEU A 262 -4.81 -14.10 -2.13
CA LEU A 262 -6.07 -14.78 -2.36
C LEU A 262 -6.34 -15.90 -1.35
N THR A 263 -5.33 -16.72 -1.06
CA THR A 263 -5.47 -17.87 -0.14
C THR A 263 -5.65 -17.39 1.29
N LEU A 264 -4.87 -16.37 1.69
CA LEU A 264 -4.98 -15.77 3.01
C LEU A 264 -6.36 -15.12 3.22
N VAL A 265 -6.82 -14.31 2.26
CA VAL A 265 -8.14 -13.67 2.34
C VAL A 265 -9.26 -14.71 2.43
N THR A 266 -9.18 -15.78 1.63
CA THR A 266 -10.16 -16.88 1.69
C THR A 266 -10.12 -17.60 3.04
N SER A 267 -8.92 -17.83 3.59
CA SER A 267 -8.74 -18.45 4.91
C SER A 267 -9.30 -17.57 6.04
N MET A 268 -9.05 -16.26 6.00
CA MET A 268 -9.60 -15.32 6.98
C MET A 268 -11.12 -15.24 6.92
N ALA A 269 -11.70 -15.27 5.72
CA ALA A 269 -13.15 -15.32 5.53
C ALA A 269 -13.75 -16.65 6.03
N ALA A 270 -13.07 -17.78 5.80
CA ALA A 270 -13.49 -19.08 6.32
C ALA A 270 -13.46 -19.11 7.85
N LEU A 271 -12.42 -18.55 8.48
CA LEU A 271 -12.33 -18.40 9.94
C LEU A 271 -13.44 -17.51 10.50
N ALA A 272 -13.92 -16.54 9.73
CA ALA A 272 -15.07 -15.71 10.07
C ALA A 272 -16.44 -16.33 9.71
N GLU A 273 -16.46 -17.61 9.34
CA GLU A 273 -17.66 -18.37 8.98
C GLU A 273 -18.50 -17.70 7.88
N VAL A 274 -17.83 -17.13 6.88
CA VAL A 274 -18.49 -16.55 5.71
C VAL A 274 -19.08 -17.70 4.87
N PRO A 275 -20.38 -17.64 4.51
CA PRO A 275 -21.01 -18.70 3.75
C PRO A 275 -20.54 -18.70 2.30
N TRP A 276 -20.31 -19.89 1.73
CA TRP A 276 -20.16 -20.08 0.29
C TRP A 276 -21.53 -19.96 -0.38
N LEU A 277 -21.55 -19.39 -1.58
CA LEU A 277 -22.76 -19.32 -2.41
C LEU A 277 -22.52 -20.10 -3.70
N ASP A 278 -23.58 -20.66 -4.28
CA ASP A 278 -23.48 -21.49 -5.49
C ASP A 278 -22.92 -20.72 -6.70
N ASP A 279 -23.15 -19.40 -6.75
CA ASP A 279 -22.65 -18.51 -7.81
C ASP A 279 -21.21 -18.03 -7.57
N ASP A 280 -20.51 -18.56 -6.57
CA ASP A 280 -19.15 -18.15 -6.26
C ASP A 280 -18.13 -18.58 -7.29
N VAL A 281 -17.26 -17.64 -7.65
CA VAL A 281 -16.23 -17.87 -8.64
C VAL A 281 -15.02 -18.48 -7.95
N ILE A 282 -14.68 -19.70 -8.35
CA ILE A 282 -13.42 -20.38 -8.03
C ILE A 282 -12.43 -20.05 -9.16
N PRO A 283 -11.11 -19.96 -8.90
CA PRO A 283 -10.14 -19.82 -9.98
C PRO A 283 -10.32 -20.92 -11.04
N PRO A 284 -10.10 -20.59 -12.32
CA PRO A 284 -10.11 -21.62 -13.36
C PRO A 284 -9.07 -22.69 -13.02
N PRO A 285 -9.33 -23.96 -13.37
CA PRO A 285 -8.32 -25.00 -13.22
C PRO A 285 -7.05 -24.58 -13.98
N PRO A 286 -5.86 -24.89 -13.46
CA PRO A 286 -4.62 -24.59 -14.15
C PRO A 286 -4.63 -25.23 -15.55
N ASP A 287 -4.15 -24.49 -16.54
CA ASP A 287 -4.11 -24.97 -17.93
C ASP A 287 -3.24 -26.23 -18.04
N VAL A 288 -3.48 -27.08 -19.04
CA VAL A 288 -2.80 -28.38 -19.18
C VAL A 288 -1.29 -28.21 -19.47
N ASP A 289 -0.88 -27.02 -19.91
CA ASP A 289 0.51 -26.56 -20.06
C ASP A 289 1.03 -25.77 -18.84
N ASP A 290 0.15 -25.28 -17.98
CA ASP A 290 0.44 -24.58 -16.71
C ASP A 290 0.42 -25.60 -15.54
N ARG A 291 0.93 -26.82 -15.79
CA ARG A 291 0.97 -27.93 -14.81
C ARG A 291 1.73 -27.60 -13.54
N GLU A 292 2.48 -26.52 -13.54
CA GLU A 292 3.13 -26.02 -12.35
C GLU A 292 2.30 -24.88 -11.76
N VAL A 293 1.37 -25.29 -10.87
CA VAL A 293 0.98 -24.53 -9.66
C VAL A 293 2.23 -24.20 -8.81
N THR A 294 3.39 -24.72 -9.21
CA THR A 294 4.70 -24.53 -8.64
C THR A 294 5.52 -23.47 -9.39
N ILE A 295 6.44 -22.80 -8.71
CA ILE A 295 7.44 -21.94 -9.37
C ILE A 295 8.80 -22.62 -9.22
N PRO A 296 9.45 -23.07 -10.32
CA PRO A 296 10.75 -23.70 -10.25
C PRO A 296 11.83 -22.64 -10.00
N TRP A 297 12.62 -22.85 -8.95
CA TRP A 297 13.75 -21.97 -8.60
C TRP A 297 14.85 -21.92 -9.68
N GLY A 298 15.09 -23.04 -10.38
CA GLY A 298 16.26 -23.22 -11.26
C GLY A 298 16.29 -22.35 -12.52
N GLY A 299 15.14 -22.08 -13.13
CA GLY A 299 15.06 -21.29 -14.37
C GLY A 299 15.44 -19.81 -14.19
N TRP A 300 15.40 -19.29 -12.97
CA TRP A 300 15.62 -17.86 -12.70
C TRP A 300 17.00 -17.55 -12.11
N VAL A 301 17.60 -18.50 -11.39
CA VAL A 301 18.86 -18.27 -10.66
C VAL A 301 20.09 -18.63 -11.50
N HIS A 302 19.94 -19.52 -12.48
CA HIS A 302 21.04 -20.03 -13.30
C HIS A 302 20.98 -19.64 -14.78
N GLU A 303 19.80 -19.29 -15.32
CA GLU A 303 19.72 -18.85 -16.71
C GLU A 303 19.92 -17.35 -16.84
N LYS A 304 20.90 -16.99 -17.67
CA LYS A 304 21.03 -15.65 -18.23
C LYS A 304 19.68 -15.34 -18.92
N PRO A 305 19.01 -14.21 -18.62
CA PRO A 305 17.75 -13.88 -19.29
C PRO A 305 17.94 -13.98 -20.81
N PRO A 306 17.01 -14.60 -21.57
CA PRO A 306 17.12 -14.63 -23.01
C PRO A 306 17.29 -13.19 -23.49
N ALA A 307 18.37 -12.95 -24.24
CA ALA A 307 18.73 -11.62 -24.70
C ALA A 307 17.55 -11.05 -25.48
N ARG A 308 16.76 -10.19 -24.82
CA ARG A 308 15.67 -9.45 -25.48
C ARG A 308 16.32 -8.71 -26.64
N ARG A 309 15.92 -9.06 -27.87
CA ARG A 309 16.33 -8.38 -29.10
C ARG A 309 16.12 -6.88 -28.88
N ARG A 310 17.22 -6.15 -28.68
CA ARG A 310 17.19 -4.69 -28.58
C ARG A 310 16.76 -4.17 -29.95
N SER A 311 15.56 -3.60 -30.00
CA SER A 311 15.23 -2.63 -31.03
C SER A 311 16.27 -1.52 -31.00
N ARG A 312 16.91 -1.35 -32.15
CA ARG A 312 18.07 -0.51 -32.44
C ARG A 312 17.76 0.96 -32.14
N ALA A 313 18.28 1.49 -31.04
CA ALA A 313 18.55 2.91 -30.87
C ALA A 313 20.07 3.08 -30.74
N ARG A 314 20.65 3.93 -31.61
CA ARG A 314 22.09 4.09 -31.79
C ARG A 314 22.76 4.58 -30.51
N ALA A 315 23.67 3.79 -29.97
CA ALA A 315 24.76 4.31 -29.15
C ALA A 315 25.88 4.75 -30.10
N VAL A 316 26.28 6.01 -30.03
CA VAL A 316 27.50 6.50 -30.66
C VAL A 316 28.66 5.87 -29.89
N VAL A 317 29.37 4.96 -30.55
CA VAL A 317 30.61 4.36 -30.09
C VAL A 317 31.74 5.33 -30.47
N GLY A 318 32.39 5.91 -29.46
CA GLY A 318 33.71 6.51 -29.63
C GLY A 318 34.76 5.41 -29.55
N THR A 319 35.29 5.00 -30.69
CA THR A 319 36.45 4.09 -30.80
C THR A 319 37.77 4.84 -30.54
N ALA A 320 38.77 4.06 -30.13
CA ALA A 320 39.95 4.44 -29.36
C ALA A 320 41.19 4.93 -30.15
N GLY A 321 42.06 5.67 -29.42
CA GLY A 321 43.54 5.62 -29.40
C GLY A 321 44.35 6.23 -30.56
N PRO A 322 45.69 6.41 -30.45
CA PRO A 322 46.61 5.85 -29.43
C PRO A 322 47.82 6.73 -28.96
N SER A 323 48.57 6.17 -28.00
CA SER A 323 50.05 6.10 -27.90
C SER A 323 50.81 6.75 -26.72
N ALA A 324 51.82 5.97 -26.30
CA ALA A 324 52.59 5.94 -25.06
C ALA A 324 53.92 6.74 -25.07
N SER A 325 54.51 6.96 -23.88
CA SER A 325 55.90 6.58 -23.49
C SER A 325 56.25 7.20 -22.11
N THR A 326 56.57 6.39 -21.09
CA THR A 326 57.92 5.92 -20.67
C THR A 326 58.71 6.95 -19.86
N ALA A 327 58.91 6.67 -18.55
CA ALA A 327 60.21 6.61 -17.85
C ALA A 327 60.05 6.75 -16.32
N ALA A 328 60.60 5.79 -15.58
CA ALA A 328 61.06 5.92 -14.19
C ALA A 328 62.62 6.02 -14.21
N PRO A 329 63.41 6.01 -13.11
CA PRO A 329 63.09 6.10 -11.66
C PRO A 329 64.07 7.03 -10.87
N SER A 330 64.00 6.99 -9.53
CA SER A 330 65.07 7.18 -8.50
C SER A 330 64.78 8.32 -7.52
N SER A 331 65.22 8.33 -6.25
CA SER A 331 65.57 7.33 -5.22
C SER A 331 65.95 8.15 -3.97
N SER A 332 65.81 7.56 -2.78
CA SER A 332 66.45 7.91 -1.48
C SER A 332 65.73 8.89 -0.54
N THR A 333 65.86 8.83 0.80
CA THR A 333 66.20 7.83 1.86
C THR A 333 66.07 8.61 3.18
N ALA A 334 65.64 7.95 4.27
CA ALA A 334 65.75 8.34 5.70
C ALA A 334 64.94 9.58 6.16
N THR A 335 64.38 9.68 7.37
CA THR A 335 64.67 9.08 8.69
C THR A 335 63.44 9.24 9.59
N ALA A 336 63.34 8.37 10.59
CA ALA A 336 62.29 8.33 11.60
C ALA A 336 62.24 9.52 12.56
N LEU A 337 61.05 9.84 13.09
CA LEU A 337 60.87 10.34 14.46
C LEU A 337 59.40 10.15 14.90
N SER A 338 59.21 9.39 15.98
CA SER A 338 57.96 9.25 16.71
C SER A 338 57.79 10.40 17.70
N SER A 339 56.60 11.00 17.76
CA SER A 339 55.99 11.44 19.04
C SER A 339 54.52 11.84 18.87
N SER A 340 53.70 11.19 19.68
CA SER A 340 52.30 11.45 20.05
C SER A 340 51.85 12.92 20.04
N THR A 341 50.69 13.21 19.43
CA THR A 341 49.70 14.22 19.89
C THR A 341 48.31 13.88 19.30
N ALA A 342 47.28 14.03 20.13
CA ALA A 342 45.85 13.74 19.92
C ALA A 342 45.22 14.33 18.63
N PRO A 343 44.07 13.78 18.15
CA PRO A 343 43.41 14.27 16.94
C PRO A 343 42.73 15.63 17.15
N PRO A 344 42.66 16.51 16.13
CA PRO A 344 41.91 17.76 16.24
C PRO A 344 40.41 17.49 16.20
N SER A 345 39.74 18.03 17.21
CA SER A 345 38.30 18.13 17.38
C SER A 345 37.61 18.82 16.20
N VAL A 346 36.58 18.17 15.67
CA VAL A 346 35.62 18.66 14.67
C VAL A 346 34.80 19.83 15.24
N PRO A 347 34.60 20.96 14.54
CA PRO A 347 33.58 21.93 14.92
C PRO A 347 32.22 21.48 14.34
N GLU A 348 31.47 20.75 15.16
CA GLU A 348 30.14 20.21 14.85
C GLU A 348 28.90 21.10 15.20
N PRO A 349 28.95 22.45 15.24
CA PRO A 349 27.71 23.24 15.32
C PRO A 349 27.28 23.87 13.98
N THR A 350 28.20 24.12 13.04
CA THR A 350 27.90 24.90 11.83
C THR A 350 27.13 24.08 10.78
N TYR A 351 27.46 22.79 10.64
CA TYR A 351 26.80 21.90 9.68
C TYR A 351 25.32 21.68 10.02
N LEU A 352 24.99 21.49 11.29
CA LEU A 352 23.61 21.34 11.76
C LEU A 352 22.79 22.62 11.59
N LEU A 353 23.41 23.79 11.78
CA LEU A 353 22.78 25.09 11.50
C LEU A 353 22.48 25.28 10.00
N VAL A 354 23.41 24.91 9.12
CA VAL A 354 23.23 25.00 7.66
C VAL A 354 22.13 24.04 7.19
N GLN A 355 22.08 22.81 7.73
CA GLN A 355 21.01 21.85 7.41
C GLN A 355 19.64 22.33 7.90
N ARG A 356 19.58 22.94 9.08
CA ARG A 356 18.32 23.49 9.62
C ARG A 356 17.85 24.71 8.83
N LEU A 357 18.78 25.52 8.32
CA LEU A 357 18.48 26.64 7.42
C LEU A 357 17.93 26.14 6.08
N PHE A 358 18.54 25.09 5.51
CA PHE A 358 18.09 24.51 4.25
C PHE A 358 16.68 23.92 4.39
N TRP A 359 16.41 23.20 5.49
CA TRP A 359 15.09 22.67 5.81
C TRP A 359 14.04 23.78 5.99
N PHE A 360 14.41 24.91 6.60
CA PHE A 360 13.52 26.05 6.77
C PHE A 360 13.18 26.72 5.43
N LEU A 361 14.17 26.95 4.57
CA LEU A 361 13.99 27.54 3.24
C LEU A 361 13.14 26.66 2.32
N GLU A 362 13.31 25.34 2.40
CA GLU A 362 12.53 24.38 1.61
C GLU A 362 11.06 24.32 2.08
N ARG A 363 10.82 24.44 3.39
CA ARG A 363 9.48 24.58 3.96
C ARG A 363 8.80 25.88 3.54
N GLU A 364 9.53 27.00 3.54
CA GLU A 364 9.00 28.31 3.14
C GLU A 364 8.65 28.35 1.64
N ARG A 365 9.48 27.74 0.79
CA ARG A 365 9.19 27.57 -0.65
C ARG A 365 7.88 26.82 -0.90
N LEU A 366 7.63 25.76 -0.13
CA LEU A 366 6.43 24.92 -0.24
C LEU A 366 5.17 25.63 0.29
N HIS A 367 5.30 26.52 1.27
CA HIS A 367 4.20 27.36 1.74
C HIS A 367 3.85 28.45 0.72
N ARG A 368 4.86 29.06 0.07
CA ARG A 368 4.66 30.11 -0.95
C ARG A 368 4.02 29.59 -2.25
N THR A 369 4.17 28.30 -2.57
CA THR A 369 3.50 27.66 -3.72
C THR A 369 2.07 27.21 -3.43
N LYS A 370 1.64 27.18 -2.16
CA LYS A 370 0.32 26.68 -1.77
C LYS A 370 -0.69 27.74 -1.37
N TYR A 371 -0.26 28.99 -1.17
CA TYR A 371 -1.15 30.11 -0.91
C TYR A 371 -0.58 31.38 -1.57
N PRO A 372 -1.02 31.75 -2.80
CA PRO A 372 -0.87 33.12 -3.25
C PRO A 372 -1.70 33.98 -2.29
N LEU A 373 -1.03 34.88 -1.58
CA LEU A 373 -1.69 35.83 -0.69
C LEU A 373 -2.60 36.73 -1.54
N ILE A 374 -3.91 36.53 -1.44
CA ILE A 374 -4.94 37.46 -1.89
C ILE A 374 -4.86 38.70 -1.00
N ASN A 375 -4.57 39.85 -1.62
CA ASN A 375 -4.84 41.24 -1.23
C ASN A 375 -4.34 42.08 -2.41
N SER A 376 -5.08 42.95 -3.11
CA SER A 376 -6.45 43.44 -3.06
C SER A 376 -6.67 44.31 -4.34
N PRO A 377 -7.88 44.86 -4.60
CA PRO A 377 -8.40 45.21 -5.93
C PRO A 377 -8.22 46.69 -6.32
N ALA A 378 -8.39 47.01 -7.60
CA ALA A 378 -9.01 48.24 -8.11
C ALA A 378 -9.18 48.20 -9.64
N SER A 379 -10.38 48.59 -10.10
CA SER A 379 -10.72 49.43 -11.28
C SER A 379 -10.11 49.11 -12.67
N ASP A 380 -10.81 49.23 -13.79
CA ASP A 380 -12.16 49.68 -14.12
C ASP A 380 -12.43 49.33 -15.59
N GLU A 381 -13.71 49.19 -15.92
CA GLU A 381 -14.42 49.64 -17.14
C GLU A 381 -13.92 49.20 -18.54
N GLN A 382 -14.76 48.41 -19.24
CA GLN A 382 -15.61 48.84 -20.38
C GLN A 382 -14.87 48.69 -21.72
N ASP A 383 -15.48 48.34 -22.86
CA ASP A 383 -16.86 48.11 -23.25
C ASP A 383 -16.85 47.45 -24.65
N HIS A 384 -17.98 46.80 -25.00
CA HIS A 384 -18.59 46.72 -26.34
C HIS A 384 -17.78 46.07 -27.51
N GLN A 385 -18.34 45.35 -28.48
CA GLN A 385 -19.71 45.05 -28.91
C GLN A 385 -19.62 44.05 -30.10
N GLU A 386 -20.68 43.23 -30.28
CA GLU A 386 -21.39 42.92 -31.56
C GLU A 386 -20.63 42.35 -32.79
N GLU A 387 -21.23 41.60 -33.71
CA GLU A 387 -22.51 40.89 -33.91
C GLU A 387 -22.37 40.16 -35.26
N ASP A 388 -23.19 39.13 -35.49
CA ASP A 388 -24.13 38.99 -36.64
C ASP A 388 -24.54 37.51 -36.73
N ALA A 389 -25.78 37.15 -36.32
CA ALA A 389 -27.05 37.18 -37.07
C ALA A 389 -27.16 35.96 -38.03
N GLU A 390 -28.24 35.19 -38.15
CA GLU A 390 -29.67 35.54 -38.26
C GLU A 390 -30.56 34.26 -38.13
N ALA A 391 -31.85 34.40 -37.81
CA ALA A 391 -32.86 33.33 -37.67
C ALA A 391 -33.88 33.32 -38.87
N PRO A 392 -35.15 32.84 -38.76
CA PRO A 392 -35.68 31.51 -39.11
C PRO A 392 -36.75 31.52 -40.25
N THR A 393 -37.27 30.36 -40.72
CA THR A 393 -38.60 30.28 -41.39
C THR A 393 -39.30 28.90 -41.41
N GLN A 394 -40.63 28.97 -41.54
CA GLN A 394 -41.80 28.07 -41.36
C GLN A 394 -41.97 26.85 -42.31
N GLN A 395 -42.52 25.72 -41.82
CA GLN A 395 -43.87 25.09 -42.03
C GLN A 395 -44.34 24.81 -43.48
N ASP A 396 -44.62 23.54 -43.79
CA ASP A 396 -45.92 23.08 -44.35
C ASP A 396 -46.08 21.54 -44.32
N ALA A 397 -47.33 21.06 -44.26
CA ALA A 397 -47.75 19.69 -43.92
C ALA A 397 -48.54 18.98 -45.09
N PRO A 398 -49.21 17.80 -44.93
CA PRO A 398 -49.22 16.66 -45.89
C PRO A 398 -50.54 16.45 -46.68
N PRO A 399 -50.69 15.34 -47.44
CA PRO A 399 -51.83 14.39 -47.24
C PRO A 399 -51.43 12.90 -47.53
N ASP A 400 -52.15 11.80 -47.27
CA ASP A 400 -53.59 11.44 -47.29
C ASP A 400 -53.89 10.22 -46.36
N ALA A 401 -55.13 10.11 -45.87
CA ALA A 401 -55.80 8.92 -45.31
C ALA A 401 -56.87 8.41 -46.34
N PRO A 402 -57.71 7.34 -46.15
CA PRO A 402 -58.56 7.01 -44.98
C PRO A 402 -58.61 5.47 -44.67
N ASP A 403 -59.33 4.89 -43.70
CA ASP A 403 -60.70 5.13 -43.26
C ASP A 403 -61.06 4.40 -41.93
N THR A 404 -61.93 5.07 -41.13
CA THR A 404 -63.02 4.61 -40.20
C THR A 404 -62.78 3.49 -39.14
N THR A 405 -63.29 3.49 -37.90
CA THR A 405 -64.43 4.18 -37.25
C THR A 405 -64.31 4.13 -35.70
N GLU A 406 -64.85 5.17 -35.06
CA GLU A 406 -65.65 5.18 -33.81
C GLU A 406 -65.03 5.26 -32.39
N THR A 407 -65.50 6.33 -31.74
CA THR A 407 -65.31 6.92 -30.41
C THR A 407 -65.99 6.12 -29.29
N HIS A 408 -65.46 6.16 -28.06
CA HIS A 408 -66.23 6.46 -26.83
C HIS A 408 -65.29 6.81 -25.66
N GLN A 409 -65.45 8.02 -25.11
CA GLN A 409 -64.92 8.47 -23.81
C GLN A 409 -65.68 7.78 -22.67
N THR A 410 -65.04 7.54 -21.52
CA THR A 410 -65.58 7.78 -20.16
C THR A 410 -64.52 7.54 -19.06
N HIS A 411 -64.35 8.56 -18.22
CA HIS A 411 -63.86 8.63 -16.83
C HIS A 411 -62.52 7.99 -16.40
N ALA A 412 -61.62 8.86 -15.94
CA ALA A 412 -60.53 8.55 -15.03
C ALA A 412 -61.07 8.35 -13.60
N GLU A 413 -60.69 7.23 -12.98
CA GLU A 413 -60.88 6.94 -11.56
C GLU A 413 -59.53 7.14 -10.82
N ARG A 414 -59.59 7.89 -9.73
CA ARG A 414 -58.46 8.32 -8.90
C ARG A 414 -58.14 7.20 -7.90
N VAL A 415 -56.91 6.73 -7.89
CA VAL A 415 -56.39 5.78 -6.88
C VAL A 415 -56.24 6.50 -5.51
N PRO A 416 -56.62 5.89 -4.36
CA PRO A 416 -56.57 6.57 -3.05
C PRO A 416 -55.16 6.63 -2.44
N GLN A 417 -54.84 7.76 -1.80
CA GLN A 417 -53.67 7.94 -0.93
C GLN A 417 -53.79 7.13 0.38
N PRO A 418 -52.67 6.71 1.01
CA PRO A 418 -52.69 6.03 2.31
C PRO A 418 -53.00 7.00 3.46
N GLN A 419 -53.86 6.59 4.39
CA GLN A 419 -54.19 7.33 5.62
C GLN A 419 -53.02 7.32 6.64
N PRO A 420 -52.88 8.36 7.49
CA PRO A 420 -51.91 8.36 8.60
C PRO A 420 -52.36 7.43 9.73
N GLN A 421 -51.40 6.70 10.35
CA GLN A 421 -51.64 5.87 11.53
C GLN A 421 -52.10 6.71 12.74
N PRO A 422 -52.97 6.15 13.62
CA PRO A 422 -53.30 6.78 14.89
C PRO A 422 -52.15 6.66 15.90
N GLU A 423 -51.92 7.75 16.62
CA GLU A 423 -50.97 7.93 17.73
C GLU A 423 -51.31 7.01 18.92
N PRO A 424 -50.33 6.45 19.66
CA PRO A 424 -50.61 5.56 20.79
C PRO A 424 -51.09 6.33 22.02
N GLU A 425 -52.15 5.83 22.68
CA GLU A 425 -52.67 6.36 23.94
C GLU A 425 -51.62 6.33 25.08
N PRO A 426 -51.62 7.32 25.98
CA PRO A 426 -50.68 7.38 27.10
C PRO A 426 -51.03 6.31 28.15
N THR A 427 -50.06 5.45 28.44
CA THR A 427 -50.12 4.50 29.54
C THR A 427 -50.14 5.24 30.88
N VAL A 428 -51.27 5.19 31.59
CA VAL A 428 -51.40 5.66 32.97
C VAL A 428 -50.65 4.72 33.89
N VAL A 429 -49.58 5.21 34.51
CA VAL A 429 -48.87 4.52 35.60
C VAL A 429 -49.65 4.76 36.91
N PRO A 430 -50.02 3.72 37.67
CA PRO A 430 -50.58 3.94 39.00
C PRO A 430 -49.46 4.35 39.97
N SER A 431 -49.67 5.48 40.64
CA SER A 431 -48.81 6.01 41.69
C SER A 431 -48.89 5.10 42.92
N THR A 432 -47.74 4.54 43.33
CA THR A 432 -47.59 3.86 44.62
C THR A 432 -47.04 4.86 45.62
N ASP A 433 -47.90 5.33 46.53
CA ASP A 433 -47.47 5.95 47.79
C ASP A 433 -46.91 4.87 48.73
N PRO A 434 -45.81 5.12 49.46
CA PRO A 434 -45.40 4.29 50.58
C PRO A 434 -46.13 4.71 51.87
N PRO A 435 -46.46 3.78 52.78
CA PRO A 435 -47.08 4.12 54.04
C PRO A 435 -46.06 4.66 55.05
N VAL A 436 -46.54 5.66 55.80
CA VAL A 436 -46.10 6.29 57.07
C VAL A 436 -44.81 5.80 57.72
#